data_AF-A0A136NC77-F1
#
_entry.id   AF-A0A136NC77-F1
#
_cell.length_a   1.000
_cell.length_b   1.000
_cell.length_c   1.000
_cell.angle_alpha   90.00
_cell.angle_beta   90.00
_cell.angle_gamma   90.00
#
_symmetry.space_group_name_H-M   'P 1'
#
loop_
_entity.id
_entity.type
_entity.pdbx_description
1 polymer ?
#
loop_
_entity_poly.entity_id
_entity_poly.type
_entity_poly.pdbx_seq_one_letter_code
_entity_poly.pdbx_strand_id
1 'polypeptide(L)'
;MFYIQLARGFGIRINQEPFEQIALNTPMSLIAKYKNNPIQIEALLFGQAGLLNEYFDDPYPILLQQEYEYLKKVYHLQAVNKSLWKFLRLRPANFPTIRIAQFTQLVIQSTHLFSKIIQANTVQEIIALFDLTLPEFWETHYTFSHSSTKRKKHLGINFIHTIIINCIVPTLFIYGKLQGGQAYCDKAIQFLNDLPFEKNQIINNWKECPIEIKNAAESQGALELYHQYCLQKNCLSCSIGYHILKKAE
;
A
#
# COMPACT_ATOMS: atom_id res chain seq x y z
N MET A 1 9.48 10.12 5.74
CA MET A 1 8.43 10.37 4.74
C MET A 1 8.03 9.09 4.00
N PHE A 2 8.91 8.45 3.21
CA PHE A 2 8.54 7.27 2.40
C PHE A 2 7.88 6.12 3.20
N TYR A 3 8.40 5.80 4.39
CA TYR A 3 7.81 4.77 5.26
C TYR A 3 6.32 5.02 5.58
N ILE A 4 5.95 6.27 5.87
CA ILE A 4 4.57 6.65 6.20
C ILE A 4 3.69 6.54 4.95
N GLN A 5 4.16 7.03 3.80
CA GLN A 5 3.42 6.92 2.53
C GLN A 5 3.21 5.46 2.12
N LEU A 6 4.22 4.62 2.34
CA LEU A 6 4.13 3.19 2.06
C LEU A 6 3.10 2.52 2.98
N ALA A 7 3.13 2.82 4.29
CA ALA A 7 2.12 2.33 5.24
C ALA A 7 0.71 2.74 4.80
N ARG A 8 0.50 4.03 4.50
CA ARG A 8 -0.78 4.54 3.95
C ARG A 8 -1.23 3.74 2.73
N GLY A 9 -0.32 3.47 1.79
CA GLY A 9 -0.58 2.66 0.61
C GLY A 9 -1.08 1.25 0.94
N PHE A 10 -0.54 0.62 1.99
CA PHE A 10 -0.99 -0.70 2.45
C PHE A 10 -2.42 -0.70 3.00
N GLY A 11 -2.90 0.44 3.49
CA GLY A 11 -4.30 0.64 3.90
C GLY A 11 -5.31 0.74 2.75
N ILE A 12 -4.84 0.74 1.49
CA ILE A 12 -5.64 0.93 0.26
C ILE A 12 -6.48 2.20 0.38
N ARG A 13 -7.81 2.17 0.36
CA ARG A 13 -8.68 3.36 0.54
C ARG A 13 -9.36 3.34 1.91
N ILE A 14 -9.63 2.15 2.44
CA ILE A 14 -10.50 1.94 3.58
C ILE A 14 -9.74 2.07 4.91
N ASN A 15 -8.48 1.62 4.96
CA ASN A 15 -7.67 1.58 6.18
C ASN A 15 -6.41 2.47 6.06
N GLN A 16 -6.38 3.49 5.19
CA GLN A 16 -5.20 4.37 5.05
C GLN A 16 -4.81 5.04 6.36
N GLU A 17 -5.79 5.64 7.03
CA GLU A 17 -5.59 6.40 8.27
C GLU A 17 -5.00 5.54 9.40
N PRO A 18 -5.56 4.37 9.77
CA PRO A 18 -4.97 3.57 10.84
C PRO A 18 -3.58 3.04 10.48
N PHE A 19 -3.28 2.77 9.20
CA PHE A 19 -1.92 2.45 8.77
C PHE A 19 -0.95 3.63 8.91
N GLU A 20 -1.40 4.84 8.57
CA GLU A 20 -0.61 6.06 8.75
C GLU A 20 -0.27 6.28 10.22
N GLN A 21 -1.26 6.13 11.10
CA GLN A 21 -1.09 6.31 12.53
C GLN A 21 -0.09 5.31 13.12
N ILE A 22 -0.10 4.03 12.69
CA ILE A 22 0.95 3.09 13.08
C ILE A 22 2.34 3.63 12.70
N ALA A 23 2.52 4.06 11.46
CA ALA A 23 3.82 4.50 10.96
C ALA A 23 4.31 5.80 11.62
N LEU A 24 3.39 6.70 11.99
CA LEU A 24 3.70 7.91 12.75
C LEU A 24 4.07 7.58 14.20
N ASN A 25 3.31 6.69 14.85
CA ASN A 25 3.52 6.29 16.25
C ASN A 25 4.67 5.29 16.43
N THR A 26 5.16 4.72 15.32
CA THR A 26 6.24 3.72 15.30
C THR A 26 7.33 4.16 14.33
N PRO A 27 8.15 5.16 14.69
CA PRO A 27 9.19 5.66 13.79
C PRO A 27 10.16 4.56 13.36
N MET A 28 10.66 4.64 12.13
CA MET A 28 11.62 3.67 11.60
C MET A 28 12.89 3.54 12.47
N SER A 29 13.27 4.60 13.19
CA SER A 29 14.38 4.57 14.15
C SER A 29 14.14 3.61 15.32
N LEU A 30 12.89 3.44 15.77
CA LEU A 30 12.52 2.45 16.78
C LEU A 30 12.58 1.04 16.20
N ILE A 31 12.00 0.83 15.01
CA ILE A 31 12.03 -0.46 14.31
C ILE A 31 13.47 -0.92 14.07
N ALA A 32 14.36 -0.01 13.69
CA ALA A 32 15.77 -0.30 13.41
C ALA A 32 16.53 -0.89 14.61
N LYS A 33 16.11 -0.58 15.86
CA LYS A 33 16.69 -1.18 17.08
C LYS A 33 16.43 -2.69 17.17
N TYR A 34 15.37 -3.16 16.50
CA TYR A 34 14.90 -4.54 16.52
C TYR A 34 15.06 -5.24 15.17
N LYS A 35 15.86 -4.69 14.24
CA LYS A 35 16.03 -5.22 12.87
C LYS A 35 16.40 -6.71 12.80
N ASN A 36 17.05 -7.25 13.82
CA ASN A 36 17.48 -8.64 13.91
C ASN A 36 16.50 -9.52 14.73
N ASN A 37 15.38 -8.97 15.17
CA ASN A 37 14.34 -9.69 15.91
C ASN A 37 12.96 -9.52 15.23
N PRO A 38 12.64 -10.37 14.24
CA PRO A 38 11.38 -10.33 13.51
C PRO A 38 10.15 -10.36 14.42
N ILE A 39 10.18 -11.20 15.47
CA ILE A 39 9.08 -11.34 16.43
C ILE A 39 8.80 -10.03 17.15
N GLN A 40 9.83 -9.29 17.57
CA GLN A 40 9.65 -7.99 18.22
C GLN A 40 9.13 -6.92 17.26
N ILE A 41 9.51 -6.95 15.98
CA ILE A 41 8.95 -6.02 14.97
C ILE A 41 7.48 -6.34 14.71
N GLU A 42 7.13 -7.62 14.62
CA GLU A 42 5.74 -8.09 14.50
C GLU A 42 4.90 -7.68 15.70
N ALA A 43 5.39 -7.95 16.91
CA ALA A 43 4.75 -7.54 18.15
C ALA A 43 4.56 -6.03 18.21
N LEU A 44 5.58 -5.26 17.82
CA LEU A 44 5.51 -3.80 17.79
C LEU A 44 4.42 -3.30 16.84
N LEU A 45 4.38 -3.76 15.59
CA LEU A 45 3.42 -3.26 14.60
C LEU A 45 1.99 -3.74 14.86
N PHE A 46 1.79 -5.00 15.26
CA PHE A 46 0.46 -5.50 15.64
C PHE A 46 -0.05 -4.90 16.95
N GLY A 47 0.84 -4.71 17.92
CA GLY A 47 0.53 -4.06 19.18
C GLY A 47 0.16 -2.60 19.01
N GLN A 48 0.91 -1.87 18.17
CA GLN A 48 0.59 -0.49 17.79
C GLN A 48 -0.70 -0.39 16.98
N ALA A 49 -1.08 -1.45 16.25
CA ALA A 49 -2.40 -1.53 15.63
C ALA A 49 -3.54 -1.71 16.66
N GLY A 50 -3.24 -2.00 17.93
CA GLY A 50 -4.23 -2.33 18.95
C GLY A 50 -4.87 -3.72 18.77
N LEU A 51 -4.25 -4.58 17.95
CA LEU A 51 -4.78 -5.90 17.59
C LEU A 51 -4.27 -7.04 18.50
N LEU A 52 -3.46 -6.72 19.51
CA LEU A 52 -2.96 -7.67 20.51
C LEU A 52 -3.62 -7.51 21.89
N ASN A 53 -4.65 -6.66 22.01
CA ASN A 53 -5.35 -6.41 23.28
C ASN A 53 -6.58 -7.32 23.43
N GLU A 54 -6.41 -8.62 23.17
CA GLU A 54 -7.47 -9.63 23.23
C GLU A 54 -6.96 -10.88 23.95
N TYR A 55 -7.89 -11.76 24.29
CA TYR A 55 -7.56 -13.10 24.74
C TYR A 55 -7.24 -13.98 23.54
N PHE A 56 -6.18 -14.78 23.64
CA PHE A 56 -5.71 -15.68 22.59
C PHE A 56 -5.43 -17.05 23.17
N ASP A 57 -5.77 -18.10 22.41
CA ASP A 57 -5.45 -19.48 22.76
C ASP A 57 -4.17 -19.99 22.05
N ASP A 58 -3.84 -19.39 20.89
CA ASP A 58 -2.69 -19.81 20.09
C ASP A 58 -1.37 -19.27 20.66
N PRO A 59 -0.28 -20.08 20.70
CA PRO A 59 1.02 -19.65 21.22
C PRO A 59 1.62 -18.44 20.51
N TYR A 60 1.39 -18.30 19.20
CA TYR A 60 1.97 -17.23 18.38
C TYR A 60 1.46 -15.83 18.76
N PRO A 61 0.14 -15.54 18.78
CA PRO A 61 -0.34 -14.23 19.25
C PRO A 61 -0.05 -13.98 20.74
N ILE A 62 0.00 -15.01 21.60
CA ILE A 62 0.41 -14.87 23.00
C ILE A 62 1.85 -14.35 23.08
N LEU A 63 2.77 -14.92 22.30
CA LEU A 63 4.16 -14.46 22.23
C LEU A 63 4.24 -12.99 21.77
N LEU A 64 3.51 -12.63 20.71
CA LEU A 64 3.48 -11.24 20.23
C LEU A 64 2.95 -10.27 21.29
N GLN A 65 1.90 -10.67 22.04
CA GLN A 65 1.33 -9.87 23.11
C GLN A 65 2.35 -9.62 24.24
N GLN A 66 3.07 -10.66 24.67
CA GLN A 66 4.10 -10.56 25.71
C GLN A 66 5.23 -9.60 25.30
N GLU A 67 5.74 -9.75 24.08
CA GLU A 67 6.80 -8.88 23.54
C GLU A 67 6.32 -7.43 23.42
N TYR A 68 5.08 -7.23 22.96
CA TYR A 68 4.54 -5.88 22.84
C TYR A 68 4.34 -5.20 24.19
N GLU A 69 3.85 -5.90 25.21
CA GLU A 69 3.68 -5.32 26.55
C GLU A 69 5.02 -4.87 27.16
N TYR A 70 6.11 -5.60 26.89
CA TYR A 70 7.45 -5.15 27.23
C TYR A 70 7.83 -3.87 26.47
N LEU A 71 7.74 -3.87 25.13
CA LEU A 71 8.12 -2.73 24.29
C LEU A 71 7.29 -1.47 24.60
N LYS A 72 6.00 -1.65 24.88
CA LYS A 72 5.07 -0.58 25.26
C LYS A 72 5.50 0.13 26.54
N LYS A 73 5.97 -0.62 27.53
CA LYS A 73 6.52 -0.04 28.78
C LYS A 73 7.84 0.68 28.54
N VAL A 74 8.74 0.06 27.77
CA VAL A 74 10.09 0.61 27.49
C VAL A 74 10.03 1.92 26.72
N TYR A 75 9.10 2.06 25.77
CA TYR A 75 9.02 3.22 24.88
C TYR A 75 7.75 4.08 25.07
N HIS A 76 6.96 3.83 26.11
CA HIS A 76 5.70 4.53 26.40
C HIS A 76 4.75 4.59 25.19
N LEU A 77 4.59 3.45 24.50
CA LEU A 77 3.86 3.38 23.24
C LEU A 77 2.36 3.56 23.43
N GLN A 78 1.74 4.27 22.49
CA GLN A 78 0.29 4.50 22.43
C GLN A 78 -0.29 3.86 21.18
N ALA A 79 -0.97 2.73 21.38
CA ALA A 79 -1.62 1.99 20.31
C ALA A 79 -2.76 2.78 19.66
N VAL A 80 -2.91 2.57 18.36
CA VAL A 80 -4.08 2.99 17.59
C VAL A 80 -5.32 2.28 18.12
N ASN A 81 -6.45 2.99 18.13
CA ASN A 81 -7.72 2.40 18.56
C ASN A 81 -8.17 1.32 17.57
N LYS A 82 -8.39 0.09 18.06
CA LYS A 82 -8.81 -1.06 17.25
C LYS A 82 -10.05 -0.78 16.37
N SER A 83 -10.98 0.06 16.83
CA SER A 83 -12.23 0.38 16.11
C SER A 83 -12.04 1.17 14.79
N LEU A 84 -10.85 1.74 14.59
CA LEU A 84 -10.49 2.39 13.33
C LEU A 84 -10.31 1.36 12.21
N TRP A 85 -9.89 0.13 12.54
CA TRP A 85 -9.74 -0.93 11.55
C TRP A 85 -11.09 -1.40 11.02
N LYS A 86 -11.28 -1.27 9.72
CA LYS A 86 -12.47 -1.76 9.03
C LYS A 86 -12.19 -3.12 8.41
N PHE A 87 -12.92 -4.14 8.86
CA PHE A 87 -12.91 -5.50 8.31
C PHE A 87 -14.12 -5.76 7.40
N LEU A 88 -15.25 -5.08 7.66
CA LEU A 88 -16.49 -5.29 6.93
C LEU A 88 -16.33 -4.95 5.44
N ARG A 89 -16.94 -5.76 4.56
CA ARG A 89 -16.88 -5.66 3.08
C ARG A 89 -15.50 -5.87 2.47
N LEU A 90 -14.51 -6.33 3.25
CA LEU A 90 -13.22 -6.78 2.73
C LEU A 90 -13.25 -8.28 2.42
N ARG A 91 -12.50 -8.68 1.39
CA ARG A 91 -12.14 -10.08 1.21
C ARG A 91 -11.07 -10.46 2.24
N PRO A 92 -11.02 -11.70 2.74
CA PRO A 92 -10.06 -12.10 3.79
C PRO A 92 -8.59 -11.75 3.48
N ALA A 93 -8.16 -11.90 2.22
CA ALA A 93 -6.80 -11.53 1.79
C ALA A 93 -6.47 -10.02 1.91
N ASN A 94 -7.48 -9.17 2.09
CA ASN A 94 -7.33 -7.73 2.29
C ASN A 94 -7.56 -7.30 3.74
N PHE A 95 -7.77 -8.23 4.67
CA PHE A 95 -7.99 -7.88 6.07
C PHE A 95 -6.79 -7.12 6.64
N PRO A 96 -7.03 -6.14 7.54
CA PRO A 96 -5.98 -5.41 8.25
C PRO A 96 -4.89 -6.30 8.82
N THR A 97 -5.26 -7.41 9.46
CA THR A 97 -4.33 -8.40 10.02
C THR A 97 -3.35 -8.95 8.98
N ILE A 98 -3.84 -9.35 7.81
CA ILE A 98 -3.00 -9.83 6.71
C ILE A 98 -2.15 -8.70 6.12
N ARG A 99 -2.73 -7.51 5.94
CA ARG A 99 -1.99 -6.37 5.39
C ARG A 99 -0.88 -5.90 6.33
N ILE A 100 -1.11 -5.91 7.64
CA ILE A 100 -0.09 -5.60 8.65
C ILE A 100 0.97 -6.69 8.63
N ALA A 101 0.63 -7.99 8.60
CA ALA A 101 1.61 -9.06 8.49
C ALA A 101 2.53 -8.89 7.26
N GLN A 102 1.94 -8.59 6.10
CA GLN A 102 2.67 -8.35 4.86
C GLN A 102 3.54 -7.09 4.93
N PHE A 103 3.01 -6.00 5.49
CA PHE A 103 3.76 -4.77 5.69
C PHE A 103 4.95 -4.98 6.64
N THR A 104 4.73 -5.73 7.73
CA THR A 104 5.79 -6.07 8.68
C THR A 104 6.90 -6.87 8.01
N GLN A 105 6.57 -7.91 7.23
CA GLN A 105 7.60 -8.67 6.52
C GLN A 105 8.35 -7.81 5.50
N LEU A 106 7.65 -6.91 4.80
CA LEU A 106 8.31 -5.94 3.92
C LEU A 106 9.31 -5.07 4.69
N VAL A 107 8.95 -4.60 5.88
CA VAL A 107 9.83 -3.78 6.73
C VAL A 107 11.02 -4.58 7.25
N ILE A 108 10.82 -5.83 7.67
CA ILE A 108 11.88 -6.72 8.17
C ILE A 108 12.90 -7.03 7.07
N GLN A 109 12.44 -7.43 5.87
CA GLN A 109 13.33 -7.82 4.78
C GLN A 109 14.05 -6.62 4.14
N SER A 110 13.50 -5.42 4.31
CA SER A 110 13.96 -4.24 3.59
C SER A 110 15.07 -3.51 4.33
N THR A 111 16.30 -3.71 3.87
CA THR A 111 17.38 -2.74 4.07
C THR A 111 17.28 -1.63 3.03
N HIS A 112 17.05 -0.38 3.46
CA HIS A 112 17.01 0.80 2.60
C HIS A 112 16.08 0.68 1.36
N LEU A 113 14.82 0.26 1.56
CA LEU A 113 13.86 0.02 0.46
C LEU A 113 13.78 1.16 -0.55
N PHE A 114 13.71 2.40 -0.07
CA PHE A 114 13.60 3.57 -0.94
C PHE A 114 14.85 3.74 -1.83
N SER A 115 16.04 3.50 -1.30
CA SER A 115 17.28 3.56 -2.08
C SER A 115 17.29 2.49 -3.18
N LYS A 116 16.80 1.28 -2.90
CA LYS A 116 16.64 0.22 -3.91
C LYS A 116 15.64 0.62 -5.00
N ILE A 117 14.54 1.27 -4.63
CA ILE A 117 13.54 1.79 -5.58
C ILE A 117 14.12 2.87 -6.49
N ILE A 118 14.93 3.80 -5.94
CA ILE A 118 15.62 4.84 -6.73
C ILE A 118 16.55 4.20 -7.76
N GLN A 119 17.27 3.15 -7.36
CA GLN A 119 18.23 2.43 -8.19
C GLN A 119 17.56 1.52 -9.23
N ALA A 120 16.32 1.09 -8.99
CA ALA A 120 15.57 0.27 -9.93
C ALA A 120 15.40 1.00 -11.27
N ASN A 121 15.59 0.27 -12.36
CA ASN A 121 15.45 0.76 -13.73
C ASN A 121 14.17 0.24 -14.38
N THR A 122 13.57 -0.82 -13.83
CA THR A 122 12.36 -1.44 -14.37
C THR A 122 11.29 -1.62 -13.30
N VAL A 123 10.03 -1.66 -13.72
CA VAL A 123 8.89 -1.96 -12.85
C VAL A 123 9.02 -3.37 -12.25
N GLN A 124 9.59 -4.32 -13.00
CA GLN A 124 9.80 -5.70 -12.58
C GLN A 124 10.80 -5.79 -11.42
N GLU A 125 11.87 -5.00 -11.45
CA GLU A 125 12.79 -4.88 -10.31
C GLU A 125 12.07 -4.37 -9.05
N ILE A 126 11.18 -3.39 -9.20
CA ILE A 126 10.38 -2.90 -8.08
C ILE A 126 9.43 -3.99 -7.57
N ILE A 127 8.73 -4.70 -8.46
CA ILE A 127 7.82 -5.80 -8.08
C ILE A 127 8.57 -6.87 -7.28
N ALA A 128 9.79 -7.21 -7.67
CA ALA A 128 10.61 -8.19 -6.96
C ALA A 128 10.93 -7.79 -5.50
N LEU A 129 10.99 -6.49 -5.18
CA LEU A 129 11.18 -6.01 -3.80
C LEU A 129 9.99 -6.29 -2.87
N PHE A 130 8.82 -6.60 -3.45
CA PHE A 130 7.59 -6.94 -2.73
C PHE A 130 7.34 -8.46 -2.67
N ASP A 131 8.28 -9.28 -3.15
CA ASP A 131 8.24 -10.71 -2.86
C ASP A 131 8.55 -10.93 -1.38
N LEU A 132 7.62 -11.58 -0.68
CA LEU A 132 7.69 -11.77 0.76
C LEU A 132 6.96 -13.04 1.19
N THR A 133 7.46 -13.62 2.29
CA THR A 133 6.90 -14.81 2.91
C THR A 133 6.43 -14.46 4.31
N LEU A 134 5.19 -14.85 4.65
CA LEU A 134 4.64 -14.65 5.98
C LEU A 134 5.01 -15.80 6.91
N PRO A 135 5.04 -15.57 8.24
CA PRO A 135 5.11 -16.65 9.24
C PRO A 135 4.03 -17.71 9.02
N GLU A 136 4.33 -18.97 9.35
CA GLU A 136 3.43 -20.12 9.10
C GLU A 136 2.05 -19.94 9.72
N PHE A 137 1.94 -19.26 10.86
CA PHE A 137 0.65 -18.91 11.48
C PHE A 137 -0.32 -18.29 10.48
N TRP A 138 0.18 -17.37 9.64
CA TRP A 138 -0.63 -16.69 8.64
C TRP A 138 -0.94 -17.56 7.43
N GLU A 139 -0.42 -18.78 7.29
CA GLU A 139 -0.89 -19.70 6.25
C GLU A 139 -2.26 -20.27 6.60
N THR A 140 -2.55 -20.47 7.87
CA THR A 140 -3.83 -21.02 8.36
C THR A 140 -4.75 -19.96 8.96
N HIS A 141 -4.32 -18.71 9.10
CA HIS A 141 -5.14 -17.65 9.72
C HIS A 141 -5.35 -16.45 8.80
N TYR A 142 -6.54 -15.85 8.85
CA TYR A 142 -6.79 -14.50 8.31
C TYR A 142 -6.92 -13.46 9.42
N THR A 143 -7.21 -13.88 10.65
CA THR A 143 -7.29 -13.08 11.88
C THR A 143 -6.71 -13.91 13.01
N PHE A 144 -6.41 -13.32 14.17
CA PHE A 144 -5.88 -14.05 15.32
C PHE A 144 -6.88 -15.03 15.97
N SER A 145 -8.17 -14.97 15.62
CA SER A 145 -9.22 -15.73 16.31
C SER A 145 -9.71 -16.97 15.57
N HIS A 146 -9.54 -17.02 14.25
CA HIS A 146 -10.17 -18.05 13.42
C HIS A 146 -9.17 -18.66 12.44
N SER A 147 -9.06 -19.98 12.52
CA SER A 147 -8.34 -20.79 11.54
C SER A 147 -9.13 -20.92 10.23
N SER A 148 -8.40 -21.26 9.19
CA SER A 148 -8.87 -21.37 7.80
C SER A 148 -8.04 -22.43 7.08
N THR A 149 -8.47 -22.79 5.88
CA THR A 149 -7.71 -23.71 5.04
C THR A 149 -6.32 -23.14 4.74
N LYS A 150 -5.30 -24.01 4.87
CA LYS A 150 -3.90 -23.64 4.68
C LYS A 150 -3.70 -23.07 3.27
N ARG A 151 -3.25 -21.82 3.20
CA ARG A 151 -2.98 -21.10 1.95
C ARG A 151 -1.91 -20.06 2.18
N LYS A 152 -0.90 -20.05 1.31
CA LYS A 152 0.10 -18.98 1.27
C LYS A 152 -0.54 -17.63 0.93
N LYS A 153 -0.19 -16.59 1.69
CA LYS A 153 -0.80 -15.25 1.59
C LYS A 153 0.21 -14.23 1.06
N HIS A 154 0.43 -14.23 -0.25
CA HIS A 154 1.34 -13.30 -0.93
C HIS A 154 0.68 -11.96 -1.28
N LEU A 155 1.51 -10.97 -1.59
CA LEU A 155 1.06 -9.74 -2.23
C LEU A 155 0.66 -10.03 -3.68
N GLY A 156 -0.61 -9.79 -4.01
CA GLY A 156 -1.08 -9.92 -5.39
C GLY A 156 -0.49 -8.83 -6.29
N ILE A 157 -0.18 -9.18 -7.53
CA ILE A 157 0.43 -8.27 -8.51
C ILE A 157 -0.34 -6.95 -8.68
N ASN A 158 -1.67 -7.01 -8.72
CA ASN A 158 -2.51 -5.81 -8.84
C ASN A 158 -2.35 -4.87 -7.63
N PHE A 159 -2.16 -5.40 -6.43
CA PHE A 159 -1.92 -4.59 -5.24
C PHE A 159 -0.54 -3.94 -5.30
N ILE A 160 0.48 -4.66 -5.77
CA ILE A 160 1.82 -4.10 -5.98
C ILE A 160 1.75 -2.97 -7.00
N HIS A 161 1.06 -3.15 -8.13
CA HIS A 161 0.82 -2.06 -9.09
C HIS A 161 0.14 -0.85 -8.44
N THR A 162 -0.88 -1.07 -7.59
CA THR A 162 -1.53 0.01 -6.83
C THR A 162 -0.55 0.77 -5.93
N ILE A 163 0.37 0.06 -5.25
CA ILE A 163 1.42 0.70 -4.44
C ILE A 163 2.39 1.49 -5.32
N ILE A 164 2.76 0.93 -6.49
CA ILE A 164 3.66 1.63 -7.41
C ILE A 164 3.04 2.95 -7.88
N ILE A 165 1.80 2.88 -8.35
CA ILE A 165 1.05 4.04 -8.88
C ILE A 165 0.79 5.09 -7.80
N ASN A 166 0.30 4.69 -6.62
CA ASN A 166 -0.20 5.63 -5.62
C ASN A 166 0.83 6.06 -4.58
N CYS A 167 1.94 5.33 -4.43
CA CYS A 167 2.96 5.63 -3.43
C CYS A 167 4.33 5.84 -4.05
N ILE A 168 4.82 4.89 -4.85
CA ILE A 168 6.21 4.93 -5.33
C ILE A 168 6.40 6.03 -6.37
N VAL A 169 5.57 6.06 -7.41
CA VAL A 169 5.66 7.06 -8.49
C VAL A 169 5.56 8.49 -7.94
N PRO A 170 4.54 8.86 -7.13
CA PRO A 170 4.45 10.20 -6.57
C PRO A 170 5.66 10.55 -5.69
N THR A 171 6.12 9.59 -4.86
CA THR A 171 7.26 9.85 -3.98
C THR A 171 8.55 10.03 -4.78
N LEU A 172 8.78 9.20 -5.80
CA LEU A 172 9.96 9.31 -6.67
C LEU A 172 9.93 10.60 -7.49
N PHE A 173 8.76 11.00 -7.99
CA PHE A 173 8.61 12.24 -8.74
C PHE A 173 8.91 13.47 -7.86
N ILE A 174 8.37 13.51 -6.64
CA ILE A 174 8.65 14.58 -5.67
C ILE A 174 10.15 14.57 -5.29
N TYR A 175 10.74 13.40 -5.08
CA TYR A 175 12.18 13.28 -4.84
C TYR A 175 13.01 13.90 -5.98
N GLY A 176 12.65 13.62 -7.23
CA GLY A 176 13.25 14.25 -8.40
C GLY A 176 13.12 15.78 -8.41
N LYS A 177 11.92 16.30 -8.11
CA LYS A 177 11.67 17.75 -8.07
C LYS A 177 12.42 18.48 -6.96
N LEU A 178 12.59 17.86 -5.80
CA LEU A 178 13.21 18.52 -4.66
C LEU A 178 14.74 18.39 -4.65
N GLN A 179 15.28 17.22 -5.00
CA GLN A 179 16.70 16.90 -4.72
C GLN A 179 17.37 16.01 -5.77
N GLY A 180 16.61 15.18 -6.51
CA GLY A 180 17.18 14.18 -7.41
C GLY A 180 17.42 14.65 -8.85
N GLY A 181 16.77 15.73 -9.28
CA GLY A 181 16.81 16.21 -10.67
C GLY A 181 15.78 15.55 -11.59
N GLN A 182 15.69 16.06 -12.82
CA GLN A 182 14.64 15.72 -13.79
C GLN A 182 14.64 14.23 -14.20
N ALA A 183 15.79 13.56 -14.19
CA ALA A 183 15.90 12.14 -14.54
C ALA A 183 15.01 11.22 -13.67
N TYR A 184 14.80 11.54 -12.39
CA TYR A 184 13.89 10.76 -11.53
C TYR A 184 12.42 11.09 -11.78
N CYS A 185 12.10 12.32 -12.20
CA CYS A 185 10.75 12.66 -12.64
C CYS A 185 10.39 11.86 -13.91
N ASP A 186 11.30 11.82 -14.88
CA ASP A 186 11.10 11.08 -16.12
C ASP A 186 11.02 9.57 -15.86
N LYS A 187 11.87 9.03 -14.97
CA LYS A 187 11.79 7.63 -14.52
C LYS A 187 10.44 7.31 -13.86
N ALA A 188 9.91 8.21 -13.02
CA ALA A 188 8.62 8.00 -12.38
C ALA A 188 7.47 7.96 -13.41
N ILE A 189 7.51 8.82 -14.43
CA ILE A 189 6.56 8.79 -15.54
C ILE A 189 6.73 7.52 -16.36
N GLN A 190 7.98 7.09 -16.63
CA GLN A 190 8.25 5.85 -17.36
C GLN A 190 7.66 4.63 -16.65
N PHE A 191 7.76 4.56 -15.31
CA PHE A 191 7.12 3.48 -14.56
C PHE A 191 5.60 3.43 -14.72
N LEU A 192 4.92 4.57 -14.89
CA LEU A 192 3.49 4.58 -15.22
C LEU A 192 3.22 4.08 -16.64
N ASN A 193 4.08 4.42 -17.60
CA ASN A 193 3.95 3.94 -18.98
C ASN A 193 4.17 2.42 -19.09
N ASP A 194 5.07 1.86 -18.28
CA ASP A 194 5.41 0.43 -18.26
C ASP A 194 4.39 -0.43 -17.51
N LEU A 195 3.48 0.19 -16.74
CA LEU A 195 2.43 -0.50 -16.00
C LEU A 195 1.15 -0.65 -16.85
N PRO A 196 0.41 -1.77 -16.69
CA PRO A 196 -0.88 -1.90 -17.33
C PRO A 196 -1.87 -0.88 -16.78
N PHE A 197 -2.82 -0.46 -17.62
CA PHE A 197 -3.90 0.44 -17.21
C PHE A 197 -4.68 -0.11 -16.01
N GLU A 198 -5.17 0.80 -15.17
CA GLU A 198 -5.93 0.42 -13.99
C GLU A 198 -7.34 -0.07 -14.34
N LYS A 199 -7.77 -1.13 -13.68
CA LYS A 199 -9.11 -1.71 -13.86
C LYS A 199 -10.05 -1.19 -12.78
N ASN A 200 -10.82 -0.16 -13.12
CA ASN A 200 -11.88 0.35 -12.26
C ASN A 200 -13.13 0.74 -13.10
N GLN A 201 -14.23 1.03 -12.42
CA GLN A 201 -15.51 1.37 -13.09
C GLN A 201 -15.39 2.59 -14.00
N ILE A 202 -14.62 3.60 -13.59
CA ILE A 202 -14.42 4.81 -14.40
C ILE A 202 -13.72 4.45 -15.70
N ILE A 203 -12.57 3.76 -15.63
CA ILE A 203 -11.81 3.33 -16.81
C ILE A 203 -12.60 2.40 -17.72
N ASN A 204 -13.51 1.58 -17.17
CA ASN A 204 -14.40 0.77 -18.01
C ASN A 204 -15.35 1.62 -18.86
N ASN A 205 -15.83 2.77 -18.35
CA ASN A 205 -16.69 3.67 -19.12
C ASN A 205 -15.95 4.34 -20.29
N TRP A 206 -14.62 4.49 -20.17
CA TRP A 206 -13.79 5.03 -21.25
C TRP A 206 -13.72 4.11 -22.48
N LYS A 207 -14.12 2.84 -22.37
CA LYS A 207 -14.20 1.93 -23.53
C LYS A 207 -15.25 2.35 -24.56
N GLU A 208 -16.24 3.14 -24.15
CA GLU A 208 -17.25 3.70 -25.06
C GLU A 208 -16.73 4.96 -25.76
N CYS A 209 -15.61 5.53 -25.30
CA CYS A 209 -14.98 6.67 -25.94
C CYS A 209 -14.04 6.19 -27.07
N PRO A 210 -13.82 7.01 -28.11
CA PRO A 210 -12.92 6.67 -29.22
C PRO A 210 -11.42 6.69 -28.85
N ILE A 211 -11.10 6.79 -27.56
CA ILE A 211 -9.73 6.89 -27.04
C ILE A 211 -9.41 5.60 -26.31
N GLU A 212 -8.41 4.89 -26.81
CA GLU A 212 -7.89 3.68 -26.19
C GLU A 212 -6.95 4.03 -25.04
N ILE A 213 -7.17 3.42 -23.87
CA ILE A 213 -6.31 3.54 -22.69
C ILE A 213 -5.43 2.29 -22.61
N LYS A 214 -4.12 2.47 -22.72
CA LYS A 214 -3.13 1.40 -22.90
C LYS A 214 -2.33 1.10 -21.63
N ASN A 215 -2.02 2.11 -20.83
CA ASN A 215 -1.13 1.99 -19.67
C ASN A 215 -1.63 2.77 -18.45
N ALA A 216 -0.91 2.67 -17.34
CA ALA A 216 -1.27 3.34 -16.09
C ALA A 216 -1.17 4.87 -16.18
N ALA A 217 -0.26 5.41 -16.99
CA ALA A 217 -0.15 6.87 -17.18
C ALA A 217 -1.43 7.42 -17.81
N GLU A 218 -1.92 6.77 -18.87
CA GLU A 218 -3.15 7.12 -19.55
C GLU A 218 -4.39 6.90 -18.66
N SER A 219 -4.44 5.82 -17.88
CA SER A 219 -5.56 5.62 -16.95
C SER A 219 -5.59 6.66 -15.84
N GLN A 220 -4.44 7.08 -15.31
CA GLN A 220 -4.35 8.17 -14.34
C GLN A 220 -4.79 9.50 -14.94
N GLY A 221 -4.38 9.81 -16.17
CA GLY A 221 -4.86 10.99 -16.89
C GLY A 221 -6.38 10.96 -17.12
N ALA A 222 -6.92 9.81 -17.52
CA ALA A 222 -8.36 9.63 -17.72
C ALA A 222 -9.16 9.79 -16.41
N LEU A 223 -8.62 9.32 -15.28
CA LEU A 223 -9.22 9.53 -13.96
C LEU A 223 -9.24 11.01 -13.59
N GLU A 224 -8.15 11.74 -13.80
CA GLU A 224 -8.09 13.17 -13.52
C GLU A 224 -9.09 13.94 -14.38
N LEU A 225 -9.15 13.65 -15.69
CA LEU A 225 -10.14 14.25 -16.60
C LEU A 225 -11.57 13.94 -16.17
N TYR A 226 -11.84 12.71 -15.72
CA TYR A 226 -13.15 12.34 -15.22
C TYR A 226 -13.55 13.18 -14.00
N HIS A 227 -12.64 13.36 -13.04
CA HIS A 227 -12.91 14.11 -11.82
C HIS A 227 -13.02 15.62 -12.05
N GLN A 228 -12.18 16.20 -12.89
CA GLN A 228 -12.16 17.63 -13.16
C GLN A 228 -13.21 18.08 -14.17
N TYR A 229 -13.58 17.24 -15.13
CA TYR A 229 -14.50 17.63 -16.23
C TYR A 229 -15.77 16.78 -16.27
N CYS A 230 -15.66 15.46 -16.36
CA CYS A 230 -16.84 14.61 -16.62
C CYS A 230 -17.87 14.66 -15.49
N LEU A 231 -17.44 14.61 -14.23
CA LEU A 231 -18.34 14.72 -13.07
C LEU A 231 -19.10 16.05 -13.04
N GLN A 232 -18.47 17.12 -13.53
CA GLN A 232 -19.03 18.47 -13.59
C GLN A 232 -19.79 18.73 -14.90
N LYS A 233 -19.84 17.75 -15.81
CA LYS A 233 -20.40 17.87 -17.18
C LYS A 233 -19.76 19.00 -18.00
N ASN A 234 -18.49 19.33 -17.74
CA ASN A 234 -17.78 20.43 -18.39
C ASN A 234 -17.13 20.02 -19.73
N CYS A 235 -17.88 19.34 -20.60
CA CYS A 235 -17.35 18.70 -21.81
C CYS A 235 -16.78 19.70 -22.83
N LEU A 236 -17.34 20.91 -22.93
CA LEU A 236 -16.88 21.96 -23.85
C LEU A 236 -15.50 22.52 -23.48
N SER A 237 -15.09 22.40 -22.22
CA SER A 237 -13.77 22.82 -21.72
C SER A 237 -12.74 21.69 -21.73
N CYS A 238 -13.14 20.46 -22.06
CA CYS A 238 -12.27 19.31 -22.15
C CYS A 238 -11.95 19.03 -23.63
N SER A 239 -10.67 19.01 -24.01
CA SER A 239 -10.26 18.78 -25.42
C SER A 239 -10.83 17.48 -26.00
N ILE A 240 -10.93 16.43 -25.17
CA ILE A 240 -11.54 15.15 -25.55
C ILE A 240 -13.06 15.31 -25.72
N GLY A 241 -13.73 15.93 -24.75
CA GLY A 241 -15.17 16.16 -24.78
C GLY A 241 -15.60 17.00 -25.99
N TYR A 242 -14.87 18.10 -26.25
CA TYR A 242 -15.07 18.95 -27.41
C TYR A 242 -14.92 18.16 -28.72
N HIS A 243 -13.88 17.31 -28.85
CA HIS A 243 -13.67 16.51 -30.04
C HIS A 243 -14.74 15.43 -30.25
N ILE A 244 -15.27 14.83 -29.17
CA ILE A 244 -16.39 13.88 -29.25
C ILE A 244 -17.67 14.58 -29.72
N LEU A 245 -17.99 15.76 -29.14
CA LEU A 245 -19.20 16.51 -29.49
C LEU A 245 -19.16 17.06 -30.92
N LYS A 246 -17.99 17.53 -31.39
CA LYS A 246 -17.82 18.04 -32.76
C LYS A 246 -18.02 16.96 -33.83
N LYS A 247 -17.74 15.69 -33.51
CA LYS A 247 -17.96 14.56 -34.44
C LYS A 247 -19.40 14.04 -34.43
N ALA A 248 -20.25 14.51 -33.52
CA ALA A 248 -21.65 14.12 -33.44
C ALA A 248 -22.56 14.99 -34.36
N GLU A 249 -21.99 15.98 -35.05
CA GLU A 249 -22.59 16.74 -36.16
C GLU A 249 -22.23 16.10 -37.51
#